data_AF-A0A7S0A1Z2-F1
#
_entry.id   AF-A0A7S0A1Z2-F1
#
_cell.length_a   1.000
_cell.length_b   1.000
_cell.length_c   1.000
_cell.angle_alpha   90.00
_cell.angle_beta   90.00
_cell.angle_gamma   90.00
#
_symmetry.space_group_name_H-M   'P 1'
#
loop_
_entity.id
_entity.type
_entity.pdbx_description
1 polymer ?
#
loop_
_entity_poly.entity_id
_entity_poly.type
_entity_poly.pdbx_seq_one_letter_code
_entity_poly.pdbx_strand_id
1 'polypeptide(L)'
;GQACRFVQLAISRRKVLGYLNGAVVPYGRSQSMVKERCAEWQQPCNDPSVEASGMALATWDVARSCLREILEGAASPEGPGSVPLSNVKRLFRSRFHVELSETMLGHAKLSDLLQDARFSDICMVRLEGHGYTVVQQTRPACSSPISLAASLPPPPLPAAPGRGGIAPSGPG
;
A
#
# COMPACT_ATOMS: atom_id res chain seq x y z
N GLY A 1 -2.21 17.06 -35.75
CA GLY A 1 -2.48 18.53 -35.82
C GLY A 1 -1.56 19.28 -34.89
N GLN A 2 -0.95 20.38 -35.34
CA GLN A 2 0.05 21.15 -34.59
C GLN A 2 -0.51 21.76 -33.29
N ALA A 3 -1.77 22.20 -33.28
CA ALA A 3 -2.44 22.74 -32.08
C ALA A 3 -2.51 21.74 -30.91
N CYS A 4 -2.75 20.45 -31.18
CA CYS A 4 -2.78 19.41 -30.16
C CYS A 4 -1.41 19.28 -29.45
N ARG A 5 -0.31 19.36 -30.20
CA ARG A 5 1.05 19.27 -29.68
C ARG A 5 1.39 20.44 -28.74
N PHE A 6 0.97 21.65 -29.09
CA PHE A 6 1.18 22.84 -28.24
C PHE A 6 0.42 22.74 -26.92
N VAL A 7 -0.85 22.33 -26.97
CA VAL A 7 -1.68 22.13 -25.77
C VAL A 7 -1.06 21.04 -24.88
N GLN A 8 -0.65 19.92 -25.47
CA GLN A 8 -0.03 18.81 -24.74
C GLN A 8 1.28 19.23 -24.06
N LEU A 9 2.10 20.05 -24.72
CA LEU A 9 3.34 20.59 -24.16
C LEU A 9 3.09 21.63 -23.04
N ALA A 10 2.09 22.49 -23.22
CA ALA A 10 1.70 23.50 -22.23
C ALA A 10 1.13 22.89 -20.95
N ILE A 11 0.43 21.75 -21.06
CA ILE A 11 -0.10 20.98 -19.94
C ILE A 11 1.01 20.20 -19.22
N SER A 12 1.86 19.48 -19.97
CA SER A 12 2.78 18.51 -19.38
C SER A 12 4.13 19.07 -18.92
N ARG A 13 4.64 20.16 -19.51
CA ARG A 13 5.99 20.66 -19.20
C ARG A 13 6.05 22.05 -18.58
N ARG A 14 5.09 22.93 -18.90
CA ARG A 14 5.15 24.34 -18.49
C ARG A 14 4.16 24.70 -17.39
N LYS A 15 3.30 23.75 -16.96
CA LYS A 15 2.24 23.97 -15.96
C LYS A 15 1.48 25.29 -16.23
N VAL A 16 1.15 25.57 -17.50
CA VAL A 16 0.42 26.81 -17.89
C VAL A 16 -1.07 26.53 -18.06
N LEU A 17 -1.41 25.30 -18.45
CA LEU A 17 -2.77 24.80 -18.61
C LEU A 17 -2.95 23.51 -17.81
N GLY A 18 -4.16 23.24 -17.36
CA GLY A 18 -4.54 21.97 -16.75
C GLY A 18 -6.02 21.69 -16.95
N TYR A 19 -6.51 20.60 -16.38
CA TYR A 19 -7.91 20.20 -16.55
C TYR A 19 -8.74 20.54 -15.33
N LEU A 20 -9.98 20.96 -15.56
CA LEU A 20 -11.02 21.11 -14.56
C LEU A 20 -12.36 20.69 -15.20
N ASN A 21 -13.02 19.66 -14.65
CA ASN A 21 -14.30 19.14 -15.14
C ASN A 21 -14.33 18.85 -16.66
N GLY A 22 -13.25 18.28 -17.20
CA GLY A 22 -13.13 17.94 -18.63
C GLY A 22 -12.77 19.11 -19.54
N ALA A 23 -12.73 20.35 -19.04
CA ALA A 23 -12.30 21.53 -19.79
C ALA A 23 -10.81 21.84 -19.55
N VAL A 24 -10.14 22.38 -20.56
CA VAL A 24 -8.77 22.92 -20.44
C VAL A 24 -8.86 24.33 -19.88
N VAL A 25 -8.27 24.54 -18.70
CA VAL A 25 -8.25 25.81 -17.97
C VAL A 25 -6.81 26.24 -17.72
N PRO A 26 -6.54 27.54 -17.44
CA PRO A 26 -5.24 27.96 -16.92
C PRO A 26 -4.83 27.12 -15.70
N TYR A 27 -3.56 26.75 -15.61
CA TYR A 27 -3.06 25.84 -14.57
C TYR A 27 -3.38 26.34 -13.16
N GLY A 28 -3.33 27.67 -12.93
CA GLY A 28 -3.72 28.30 -11.67
C GLY A 28 -5.18 28.06 -11.24
N ARG A 29 -6.03 27.51 -12.11
CA ARG A 29 -7.42 27.09 -11.81
C ARG A 29 -7.64 25.59 -12.07
N SER A 30 -6.60 24.86 -12.43
CA SER A 30 -6.70 23.43 -12.73
C SER A 30 -6.90 22.60 -11.45
N GLN A 31 -7.59 21.47 -11.59
CA GLN A 31 -7.83 20.55 -10.49
C GLN A 31 -6.51 20.06 -9.88
N SER A 32 -5.45 19.92 -10.69
CA SER A 32 -4.11 19.54 -10.23
C SER A 32 -3.45 20.61 -9.36
N MET A 33 -3.52 21.90 -9.72
CA MET A 33 -2.91 22.98 -8.92
C MET A 33 -3.71 23.24 -7.64
N VAL A 34 -5.05 23.21 -7.73
CA VAL A 34 -5.90 23.31 -6.54
C VAL A 34 -5.57 22.18 -5.57
N LYS A 35 -5.43 20.93 -6.05
CA LYS A 35 -5.02 19.77 -5.23
C LYS A 35 -3.62 19.93 -4.63
N GLU A 36 -2.64 20.41 -5.40
CA GLU A 36 -1.26 20.68 -4.93
C GLU A 36 -1.27 21.74 -3.80
N ARG A 37 -2.05 22.83 -3.95
CA ARG A 37 -2.17 23.90 -2.95
C ARG A 37 -2.98 23.49 -1.71
N CYS A 38 -4.11 22.78 -1.85
CA CYS A 38 -4.84 22.36 -0.64
C CYS A 38 -4.05 21.29 0.12
N ALA A 39 -3.29 20.43 -0.55
CA ALA A 39 -2.44 19.43 0.10
C ALA A 39 -1.36 20.08 0.98
N GLU A 40 -0.71 21.16 0.50
CA GLU A 40 0.24 21.95 1.29
C GLU A 40 -0.37 22.54 2.57
N TRP A 41 -1.67 22.83 2.55
CA TRP A 41 -2.40 23.44 3.66
C TRP A 41 -3.28 22.42 4.41
N GLN A 42 -3.21 21.14 4.05
CA GLN A 42 -4.05 20.04 4.56
C GLN A 42 -5.55 20.34 4.54
N GLN A 43 -6.01 21.04 3.52
CA GLN A 43 -7.42 21.37 3.35
C GLN A 43 -8.11 20.42 2.36
N PRO A 44 -9.40 20.10 2.58
CA PRO A 44 -10.19 19.44 1.56
C PRO A 44 -10.33 20.41 0.38
N CYS A 45 -9.92 19.99 -0.81
CA CYS A 45 -10.29 20.75 -2.00
C CYS A 45 -11.76 20.48 -2.31
N ASN A 46 -12.52 21.54 -2.63
CA ASN A 46 -13.86 21.42 -3.21
C ASN A 46 -13.78 20.69 -4.55
N ASP A 47 -13.81 19.36 -4.51
CA ASP A 47 -14.16 18.55 -5.67
C ASP A 47 -15.69 18.53 -5.70
N PRO A 48 -16.36 18.90 -6.81
CA PRO A 48 -17.81 18.91 -6.88
C PRO A 48 -18.44 17.52 -6.69
N SER A 49 -17.62 16.45 -6.78
CA SER A 49 -18.04 15.11 -6.36
C SER A 49 -18.21 14.99 -4.83
N VAL A 50 -17.42 15.73 -4.05
CA VAL A 50 -17.41 15.77 -2.57
C VAL A 50 -18.64 16.50 -2.03
N GLU A 51 -18.89 17.71 -2.52
CA GLU A 51 -19.94 18.60 -2.00
C GLU A 51 -21.35 18.07 -2.27
N ALA A 52 -21.54 17.28 -3.33
CA ALA A 52 -22.84 16.70 -3.67
C ALA A 52 -23.26 15.55 -2.72
N SER A 53 -22.33 14.98 -1.94
CA SER A 53 -22.57 13.71 -1.26
C SER A 53 -22.92 13.84 0.22
N GLY A 54 -22.63 14.97 0.87
CA GLY A 54 -22.89 15.17 2.31
C GLY A 54 -22.22 14.13 3.23
N MET A 55 -21.21 13.41 2.72
CA MET A 55 -20.58 12.27 3.39
C MET A 55 -19.46 12.73 4.31
N ALA A 56 -19.22 11.98 5.39
CA ALA A 56 -18.12 12.25 6.31
C ALA A 56 -16.76 12.01 5.62
N LEU A 57 -15.80 12.90 5.84
CA LEU A 57 -14.44 12.75 5.30
C LEU A 57 -13.65 11.70 6.10
N ALA A 58 -12.91 10.85 5.40
CA ALA A 58 -12.09 9.80 6.02
C ALA A 58 -10.89 10.42 6.74
N THR A 59 -10.76 10.18 8.04
CA THR A 59 -9.48 10.35 8.75
C THR A 59 -8.55 9.18 8.46
N TRP A 60 -7.28 9.29 8.84
CA TRP A 60 -6.29 8.22 8.66
C TRP A 60 -6.76 6.87 9.23
N ASP A 61 -7.29 6.85 10.44
CA ASP A 61 -7.73 5.60 11.07
C ASP A 61 -8.95 4.98 10.37
N VAL A 62 -9.92 5.81 9.98
CA VAL A 62 -11.08 5.36 9.19
C VAL A 62 -10.61 4.83 7.84
N ALA A 63 -9.71 5.55 7.17
CA ALA A 63 -9.14 5.14 5.90
C ALA A 63 -8.43 3.78 5.97
N ARG A 64 -7.65 3.55 7.03
CA ARG A 64 -6.98 2.27 7.25
C ARG A 64 -7.96 1.13 7.52
N SER A 65 -8.97 1.34 8.37
CA SER A 65 -9.96 0.31 8.67
C SER A 65 -10.81 -0.05 7.45
N CYS A 66 -11.36 0.95 6.75
CA CYS A 66 -12.13 0.73 5.53
C CYS A 66 -11.30 0.02 4.44
N LEU A 67 -10.03 0.39 4.28
CA LEU A 67 -9.17 -0.23 3.28
C LEU A 67 -8.87 -1.70 3.62
N ARG A 68 -8.64 -2.03 4.91
CA ARG A 68 -8.50 -3.42 5.34
C ARG A 68 -9.73 -4.24 5.00
N GLU A 69 -10.91 -3.74 5.35
CA GLU A 69 -12.17 -4.45 5.08
C GLU A 69 -12.43 -4.64 3.58
N ILE A 70 -12.10 -3.64 2.76
CA ILE A 70 -12.19 -3.74 1.30
C ILE A 70 -11.28 -4.84 0.76
N LEU A 71 -10.03 -4.87 1.22
CA LEU A 71 -9.04 -5.83 0.76
C LEU A 71 -9.34 -7.23 1.27
N GLU A 72 -9.79 -7.37 2.51
CA GLU A 72 -10.21 -8.64 3.10
C GLU A 72 -11.46 -9.20 2.41
N GLY A 73 -12.43 -8.34 2.09
CA GLY A 73 -13.61 -8.74 1.29
C GLY A 73 -13.28 -9.08 -0.17
N ALA A 74 -12.17 -8.57 -0.70
CA ALA A 74 -11.66 -8.91 -2.03
C ALA A 74 -10.68 -10.10 -2.00
N ALA A 75 -10.28 -10.58 -0.82
CA ALA A 75 -9.41 -11.74 -0.69
C ALA A 75 -10.17 -13.00 -1.09
N SER A 76 -9.51 -13.85 -1.87
CA SER A 76 -10.03 -15.16 -2.30
C SER A 76 -9.14 -16.26 -1.72
N PRO A 77 -9.63 -17.49 -1.59
CA PRO A 77 -8.83 -18.61 -1.09
C PRO A 77 -7.54 -18.88 -1.91
N GLU A 78 -7.47 -18.35 -3.14
CA GLU A 78 -6.34 -18.51 -4.05
C GLU A 78 -5.31 -17.36 -3.99
N GLY A 79 -5.55 -16.28 -3.23
CA GLY A 79 -4.57 -15.19 -3.15
C GLY A 79 -5.00 -13.94 -2.33
N PRO A 80 -4.04 -13.04 -2.04
CA PRO A 80 -4.29 -11.80 -1.32
C PRO A 80 -5.29 -10.91 -2.09
N GLY A 81 -6.18 -10.24 -1.36
CA GLY A 81 -7.18 -9.37 -1.97
C GLY A 81 -6.53 -8.24 -2.75
N SER A 82 -7.06 -7.94 -3.92
CA SER A 82 -6.58 -6.84 -4.76
C SER A 82 -7.73 -6.02 -5.33
N VAL A 83 -7.56 -4.70 -5.35
CA VAL A 83 -8.57 -3.76 -5.85
C VAL A 83 -7.92 -2.68 -6.73
N PRO A 84 -8.51 -2.35 -7.90
CA PRO A 84 -8.02 -1.25 -8.72
C PRO A 84 -8.10 0.09 -7.98
N LEU A 85 -7.08 0.95 -8.12
CA LEU A 85 -7.03 2.27 -7.48
C LEU A 85 -8.22 3.16 -7.87
N SER A 86 -8.71 3.01 -9.09
CA SER A 86 -9.91 3.69 -9.61
C SER A 86 -11.20 3.30 -8.85
N ASN A 87 -11.23 2.13 -8.23
CA ASN A 87 -12.38 1.63 -7.49
C ASN A 87 -12.34 1.98 -6.01
N VAL A 88 -11.16 2.28 -5.45
CA VAL A 88 -10.99 2.53 -4.01
C VAL A 88 -11.92 3.63 -3.53
N LYS A 89 -11.87 4.83 -4.11
CA LYS A 89 -12.76 5.94 -3.68
C LYS A 89 -14.24 5.63 -3.80
N ARG A 90 -14.63 4.85 -4.80
CA ARG A 90 -16.01 4.42 -5.00
C ARG A 90 -16.43 3.40 -3.95
N LEU A 91 -15.55 2.47 -3.56
CA LEU A 91 -15.82 1.50 -2.51
C LEU A 91 -15.96 2.17 -1.15
N PHE A 92 -15.13 3.17 -0.85
CA PHE A 92 -15.27 4.01 0.34
C PHE A 92 -16.66 4.66 0.44
N ARG A 93 -17.10 5.31 -0.65
CA ARG A 93 -18.43 5.92 -0.74
C ARG A 93 -19.56 4.90 -0.62
N SER A 94 -19.46 3.79 -1.35
CA SER A 94 -20.55 2.82 -1.46
C SER A 94 -20.70 1.91 -0.25
N ARG A 95 -19.59 1.52 0.40
CA ARG A 95 -19.62 0.57 1.53
C ARG A 95 -19.69 1.28 2.86
N PHE A 96 -18.97 2.38 3.02
CA PHE A 96 -18.80 3.05 4.31
C PHE A 96 -19.51 4.40 4.37
N HIS A 97 -20.04 4.92 3.25
CA HIS A 97 -20.60 6.27 3.16
C HIS A 97 -19.61 7.35 3.63
N VAL A 98 -18.32 7.06 3.41
CA VAL A 98 -17.20 7.92 3.80
C VAL A 98 -16.45 8.31 2.55
N GLU A 99 -15.94 9.52 2.56
CA GLU A 99 -15.19 10.07 1.45
C GLU A 99 -13.68 10.10 1.71
N LEU A 100 -12.93 9.39 0.87
CA LEU A 100 -11.47 9.42 0.90
C LEU A 100 -10.95 10.62 0.09
N SER A 101 -10.49 11.65 0.81
CA SER A 101 -9.87 12.85 0.23
C SER A 101 -8.36 12.84 0.47
N GLU A 102 -7.60 12.68 -0.60
CA GLU A 102 -6.14 12.59 -0.52
C GLU A 102 -5.51 13.88 -0.02
N THR A 103 -6.07 15.03 -0.42
CA THR A 103 -5.54 16.36 -0.05
C THR A 103 -5.75 16.66 1.41
N MET A 104 -6.84 16.18 2.00
CA MET A 104 -7.09 16.30 3.44
C MET A 104 -6.10 15.47 4.26
N LEU A 105 -5.57 14.41 3.66
CA LEU A 105 -4.51 13.58 4.22
C LEU A 105 -3.11 14.08 3.80
N GLY A 106 -3.01 15.21 3.09
CA GLY A 106 -1.75 15.85 2.73
C GLY A 106 -1.11 15.37 1.43
N HIS A 107 -1.82 14.59 0.61
CA HIS A 107 -1.31 14.05 -0.66
C HIS A 107 -2.09 14.59 -1.86
N ALA A 108 -1.37 14.90 -2.95
CA ALA A 108 -1.98 15.36 -4.19
C ALA A 108 -2.54 14.20 -5.06
N LYS A 109 -2.13 12.96 -4.79
CA LYS A 109 -2.51 11.77 -5.57
C LYS A 109 -2.84 10.59 -4.67
N LEU A 110 -3.83 9.79 -5.08
CA LEU A 110 -4.25 8.58 -4.37
C LEU A 110 -3.19 7.50 -4.36
N SER A 111 -2.42 7.39 -5.45
CA SER A 111 -1.26 6.52 -5.52
C SER A 111 -0.24 6.82 -4.43
N ASP A 112 0.03 8.10 -4.19
CA ASP A 112 1.06 8.54 -3.26
C ASP A 112 0.58 8.36 -1.81
N LEU A 113 -0.71 8.62 -1.58
CA LEU A 113 -1.36 8.36 -0.29
C LEU A 113 -1.31 6.88 0.10
N LEU A 114 -1.68 5.98 -0.81
CA LEU A 114 -1.69 4.54 -0.52
C LEU A 114 -0.29 3.91 -0.49
N GLN A 115 0.72 4.62 -0.98
CA GLN A 115 2.14 4.25 -0.84
C GLN A 115 2.79 4.85 0.42
N ASP A 116 2.06 5.64 1.21
CA ASP A 116 2.58 6.24 2.44
C ASP A 116 2.96 5.16 3.47
N ALA A 117 3.96 5.48 4.31
CA ALA A 117 4.43 4.59 5.37
C ALA A 117 3.28 4.12 6.28
N ARG A 118 2.24 4.94 6.47
CA ARG A 118 1.05 4.63 7.28
C ARG A 118 0.13 3.55 6.69
N PHE A 119 0.24 3.26 5.40
CA PHE A 119 -0.52 2.22 4.70
C PHE A 119 0.34 1.02 4.30
N SER A 120 1.67 1.14 4.42
CA SER A 120 2.63 0.08 4.05
C SER A 120 2.44 -1.24 4.80
N ASP A 121 1.82 -1.21 5.99
CA ASP A 121 1.47 -2.41 6.77
C ASP A 121 0.19 -3.10 6.28
N ILE A 122 -0.63 -2.41 5.48
CA ILE A 122 -1.97 -2.85 5.07
C ILE A 122 -1.99 -3.23 3.59
N CYS A 123 -1.34 -2.43 2.75
CA CYS A 123 -1.42 -2.58 1.31
C CYS A 123 -0.14 -2.13 0.59
N MET A 124 0.00 -2.62 -0.63
CA MET A 124 1.02 -2.22 -1.58
C MET A 124 0.38 -1.85 -2.91
N VAL A 125 0.77 -0.71 -3.47
CA VAL A 125 0.33 -0.30 -4.80
C VAL A 125 1.26 -0.90 -5.86
N ARG A 126 0.69 -1.67 -6.80
CA ARG A 126 1.37 -2.20 -7.98
C ARG A 126 0.87 -1.50 -9.24
N LEU A 127 1.80 -1.22 -10.16
CA LEU A 127 1.47 -0.74 -11.49
C LEU A 127 1.40 -1.94 -12.44
N GLU A 128 0.21 -2.32 -12.87
CA GLU A 128 0.00 -3.41 -13.81
C GLU A 128 -0.59 -2.89 -15.11
N GLY A 129 0.25 -2.86 -16.15
CA GLY A 129 -0.12 -2.58 -17.55
C GLY A 129 -0.85 -1.27 -17.79
N HIS A 130 -2.15 -1.26 -17.50
CA HIS A 130 -3.10 -0.20 -17.83
C HIS A 130 -3.60 0.58 -16.61
N GLY A 131 -3.16 0.24 -15.39
CA GLY A 131 -3.60 0.93 -14.20
C GLY A 131 -2.82 0.57 -12.94
N TYR A 132 -3.16 1.26 -11.87
CA TYR A 132 -2.64 0.94 -10.55
C TYR A 132 -3.63 0.02 -9.81
N THR A 133 -3.08 -0.99 -9.14
CA THR A 133 -3.82 -1.97 -8.34
C THR A 133 -3.28 -1.95 -6.92
N VAL A 134 -4.17 -1.87 -5.94
CA VAL A 134 -3.86 -1.96 -4.52
C VAL A 134 -3.97 -3.41 -4.11
N VAL A 135 -2.88 -4.01 -3.67
CA VAL A 135 -2.83 -5.40 -3.23
C VAL A 135 -2.69 -5.41 -1.71
N GLN A 136 -3.39 -6.32 -1.05
CA GLN A 136 -3.26 -6.52 0.38
C GLN A 136 -1.85 -6.94 0.74
N GLN A 137 -1.26 -6.22 1.70
CA GLN A 137 0.00 -6.60 2.31
C GLN A 137 -0.32 -7.67 3.35
N THR A 138 -0.24 -8.94 2.97
CA THR A 138 -0.24 -10.01 3.96
C THR A 138 1.06 -9.86 4.73
N ARG A 139 1.03 -9.30 5.94
CA ARG A 139 2.19 -9.38 6.83
C ARG A 139 2.53 -10.87 6.94
N PRO A 140 3.74 -11.32 6.54
CA PRO A 140 4.19 -12.61 7.02
C PRO A 140 4.21 -12.46 8.53
N ALA A 141 3.37 -13.25 9.21
CA ALA A 141 3.39 -13.34 10.65
C ALA A 141 4.85 -13.61 11.04
N CYS A 142 5.49 -12.64 11.67
CA CYS A 142 6.83 -12.74 12.24
C CYS A 142 7.90 -13.23 11.25
N SER A 143 8.67 -12.31 10.66
CA SER A 143 10.08 -12.60 10.45
C SER A 143 10.75 -12.63 11.82
N SER A 144 10.56 -13.72 12.58
CA SER A 144 11.60 -14.14 13.49
C SER A 144 12.89 -14.23 12.66
N PRO A 145 14.03 -13.70 13.14
CA PRO A 145 15.29 -14.04 12.51
C PRO A 145 15.36 -15.56 12.54
N ILE A 146 15.43 -16.17 11.36
CA ILE A 146 15.66 -17.60 11.18
C ILE A 146 17.01 -17.89 11.85
N SER A 147 16.98 -18.25 13.13
CA SER A 147 18.12 -18.79 13.83
C SER A 147 18.27 -20.22 13.34
N LEU A 148 19.20 -20.40 12.40
CA LEU A 148 19.64 -21.67 11.80
C LEU A 148 20.31 -22.63 12.82
N ALA A 149 20.00 -22.53 14.11
CA ALA A 149 20.57 -23.37 15.16
C ALA A 149 19.79 -24.68 15.38
N ALA A 150 18.63 -24.87 14.74
CA ALA A 150 17.76 -26.01 15.03
C ALA A 150 17.94 -27.24 14.09
N SER A 151 18.87 -27.21 13.13
CA SER A 151 19.10 -28.34 12.21
C SER A 151 20.53 -28.90 12.23
N LEU A 152 21.28 -28.71 13.31
CA LEU A 152 22.52 -29.47 13.50
C LEU A 152 22.19 -30.76 14.28
N PRO A 153 22.40 -31.96 13.71
CA PRO A 153 22.36 -33.18 14.48
C PRO A 153 23.38 -33.11 15.62
N PRO A 154 23.10 -33.69 16.79
CA PRO A 154 24.05 -33.70 17.89
C PRO A 154 25.35 -34.38 17.44
N PRO A 155 26.54 -33.83 17.81
CA PRO A 155 27.80 -34.47 17.47
C PRO A 155 27.86 -35.87 18.09
N PRO A 156 28.39 -36.88 17.36
CA PRO A 156 28.50 -38.24 17.87
C PRO A 156 29.38 -38.24 19.12
N LEU A 157 28.81 -38.76 20.22
CA LEU A 157 29.54 -38.98 21.47
C LEU A 157 30.76 -39.87 21.21
N PRO A 158 31.96 -39.50 21.71
CA PRO A 158 33.12 -40.38 21.61
C PRO A 158 32.86 -41.66 22.40
N ALA A 159 32.98 -42.79 21.69
CA ALA A 159 32.90 -44.12 22.26
C ALA A 159 33.86 -44.25 23.44
N ALA A 160 33.34 -44.68 24.58
CA ALA A 160 34.13 -44.99 25.76
C ALA A 160 35.23 -46.01 25.39
N PRO A 161 36.50 -45.77 25.77
CA PRO A 161 37.54 -46.77 25.59
C PRO A 161 37.19 -48.01 26.41
N GLY A 162 37.21 -49.15 25.71
CA GLY A 162 36.82 -50.45 26.22
C GLY A 162 37.58 -50.84 27.49
N ARG A 163 36.85 -51.57 28.34
CA ARG A 163 37.41 -52.31 29.47
C ARG A 163 38.49 -53.26 28.94
N GLY A 164 39.74 -52.85 29.07
CA GLY A 164 40.89 -53.74 28.95
C GLY A 164 40.84 -54.74 30.08
N GLY A 165 40.54 -55.99 29.73
CA GLY A 165 40.76 -57.12 30.62
C GLY A 165 42.25 -57.28 30.89
N ILE A 166 42.60 -57.46 32.17
CA ILE A 166 43.86 -58.07 32.56
C ILE A 166 43.54 -59.37 33.29
N ALA A 167 44.33 -60.37 32.91
CA ALA A 167 44.19 -61.80 33.02
C ALA A 167 44.47 -62.34 34.45
N PRO A 168 44.43 -63.68 34.66
CA PRO A 168 44.29 -64.32 35.96
C PRO A 168 45.63 -64.61 36.65
N SER A 169 45.59 -64.80 37.96
CA SER A 169 46.62 -65.45 38.79
C SER A 169 45.84 -66.10 39.93
N GLY A 170 45.68 -67.40 40.06
CA GLY A 170 46.65 -68.51 40.09
C GLY A 170 46.44 -69.21 41.45
N PRO A 171 46.38 -70.55 41.55
CA PRO A 171 46.00 -71.24 42.79
C PRO A 171 47.23 -71.52 43.67
N GLY A 172 47.04 -71.49 44.99
CA GLY A 172 48.01 -71.88 46.01
C GLY A 172 47.37 -71.83 47.39
#